data_AF-A0A1Q8Q4R9-F1
#
_entry.id   AF-A0A1Q8Q4R9-F1
#
_cell.length_a   1.000
_cell.length_b   1.000
_cell.length_c   1.000
_cell.angle_alpha   90.00
_cell.angle_beta   90.00
_cell.angle_gamma   90.00
#
_symmetry.space_group_name_H-M   'P 1'
#
loop_
_entity.id
_entity.type
_entity.pdbx_description
1 polymer ?
#
loop_
_entity_poly.entity_id
_entity_poly.type
_entity_poly.pdbx_seq_one_letter_code
_entity_poly.pdbx_strand_id
1 'polypeptide(L)'
;MKVNTLYMNEVIGQKKLTEMLNRFSEGIMDEVFMIQNENNTNAKGVLINAGYFEELLAYQKAIDEVFDYLIKEEAITRENK
;
A
#
# COMPACT_ATOMS: atom_id res chain seq x y z
N MET A 1 -7.27 1.78 -6.60
CA MET A 1 -7.11 1.95 -5.13
C MET A 1 -8.34 2.60 -4.54
N LYS A 2 -9.15 1.79 -3.85
CA LYS A 2 -10.29 2.27 -3.07
C LYS A 2 -9.89 2.28 -1.59
N VAL A 3 -9.98 3.44 -0.94
CA VAL A 3 -9.66 3.61 0.48
C VAL A 3 -10.95 3.72 1.26
N ASN A 4 -11.17 2.79 2.19
CA ASN A 4 -12.27 2.85 3.14
C ASN A 4 -11.71 3.25 4.51
N THR A 5 -12.27 4.29 5.12
CA THR A 5 -11.85 4.72 6.46
C THR A 5 -12.78 4.12 7.51
N LEU A 6 -12.19 3.49 8.52
CA LEU A 6 -12.87 2.85 9.65
C LEU A 6 -12.32 3.38 10.96
N TYR A 7 -13.18 3.53 11.95
CA TYR A 7 -12.79 3.82 13.31
C TYR A 7 -12.45 2.55 14.08
N MET A 8 -11.55 2.68 15.06
CA MET A 8 -11.04 1.54 15.82
C MET A 8 -12.16 0.72 16.49
N ASN A 9 -13.18 1.37 17.05
CA ASN A 9 -14.38 0.71 17.61
C ASN A 9 -15.15 -0.16 16.61
N GLU A 10 -15.21 0.24 15.33
CA GLU A 10 -15.85 -0.53 14.25
C GLU A 10 -15.06 -1.80 13.90
N VAL A 11 -13.74 -1.79 14.14
CA VAL A 11 -12.84 -2.91 13.83
C VAL A 11 -12.73 -3.89 15.00
N ILE A 12 -12.70 -3.41 16.25
CA ILE A 12 -12.54 -4.25 17.45
C ILE A 12 -13.74 -5.19 17.65
N GLY A 13 -14.92 -4.82 17.14
CA GLY A 13 -16.03 -5.76 16.99
C GLY A 13 -15.63 -6.86 15.99
N GLN A 14 -15.08 -7.98 16.50
CA GLN A 14 -14.46 -9.10 15.77
C GLN A 14 -15.05 -9.40 14.38
N LYS A 15 -16.36 -9.27 14.22
CA LYS A 15 -17.09 -9.44 12.97
C LYS A 15 -16.51 -8.63 11.79
N LYS A 16 -16.17 -7.35 11.98
CA LYS A 16 -15.73 -6.50 10.87
C LYS A 16 -14.33 -6.85 10.37
N LEU A 17 -13.41 -7.13 11.30
CA LEU A 17 -12.07 -7.61 10.95
C LEU A 17 -12.14 -8.96 10.22
N THR A 18 -12.97 -9.89 10.71
CA THR A 18 -13.18 -11.17 10.03
C THR A 18 -13.78 -11.00 8.63
N GLU A 19 -14.75 -10.09 8.45
CA GLU A 19 -15.30 -9.75 7.12
C GLU A 19 -14.21 -9.24 6.16
N MET A 20 -13.34 -8.34 6.61
CA MET A 20 -12.24 -7.81 5.80
C MET A 20 -11.24 -8.91 5.42
N LEU A 21 -10.85 -9.76 6.37
CA LEU A 21 -9.91 -10.86 6.13
C LEU A 21 -10.50 -11.93 5.20
N ASN A 22 -11.79 -12.23 5.32
CA ASN A 22 -12.46 -13.16 4.41
C ASN A 22 -12.50 -12.61 2.99
N ARG A 23 -12.72 -11.30 2.78
CA ARG A 23 -12.62 -10.71 1.44
C ARG A 23 -11.23 -10.85 0.84
N PHE A 24 -10.20 -10.67 1.65
CA PHE A 24 -8.82 -10.84 1.19
C PHE A 24 -8.45 -12.29 0.84
N SER A 25 -9.24 -13.30 1.26
CA SER A 25 -9.01 -14.68 0.86
C SER A 25 -9.56 -15.02 -0.54
N GLU A 26 -10.41 -14.15 -1.10
CA GLU A 26 -11.00 -14.33 -2.44
C GLU A 26 -10.03 -14.01 -3.58
N GLY A 27 -8.86 -13.45 -3.27
CA GLY A 27 -7.80 -13.14 -4.23
C GLY A 27 -7.07 -11.84 -3.92
N ILE A 28 -6.22 -11.43 -4.86
CA ILE A 28 -5.54 -10.12 -4.78
C ILE A 28 -6.60 -9.02 -4.97
N MET A 29 -6.68 -8.10 -4.02
CA MET A 29 -7.63 -7.00 -4.02
C MET A 29 -6.90 -5.67 -3.78
N ASP A 30 -7.26 -4.65 -4.55
CA ASP A 30 -6.70 -3.29 -4.45
C ASP A 30 -7.36 -2.41 -3.37
N GLU A 31 -8.17 -3.05 -2.51
CA GLU A 31 -8.92 -2.40 -1.44
C GLU A 31 -8.02 -2.18 -0.21
N VAL A 32 -8.10 -0.97 0.33
CA VAL A 32 -7.28 -0.53 1.47
C VAL A 32 -8.20 -0.01 2.57
N PHE A 33 -8.02 -0.49 3.79
CA PHE A 33 -8.76 0.00 4.95
C PHE A 33 -7.84 0.86 5.83
N MET A 34 -8.17 2.14 5.94
CA MET A 34 -7.51 3.04 6.90
C MET A 34 -8.23 2.93 8.23
N ILE A 35 -7.52 2.47 9.25
CA ILE A 35 -8.05 2.32 10.61
C ILE A 35 -7.53 3.49 11.44
N GLN A 36 -8.43 4.24 12.07
CA GLN A 36 -8.09 5.45 12.83
C GLN A 36 -8.72 5.43 14.23
N ASN A 37 -8.00 5.98 15.20
CA ASN A 37 -8.54 6.20 16.54
C ASN A 37 -9.44 7.46 16.54
N GLU A 38 -10.68 7.32 17.01
CA GLU A 38 -11.65 8.43 17.13
C GLU A 38 -11.13 9.58 18.00
N ASN A 39 -10.37 9.25 19.04
CA ASN A 39 -9.86 10.22 20.02
C ASN A 39 -8.50 10.82 19.62
N ASN A 40 -7.82 10.22 18.64
CA ASN A 40 -6.55 10.71 18.12
C ASN A 40 -6.44 10.37 16.63
N THR A 41 -6.87 11.28 15.77
CA THR A 41 -6.88 11.09 14.31
C THR A 41 -5.49 10.96 13.69
N ASN A 42 -4.42 11.33 14.42
CA ASN A 42 -3.05 11.07 14.01
C ASN A 42 -2.63 9.61 14.26
N ALA A 43 -3.31 8.90 15.17
CA ALA A 43 -3.13 7.47 15.38
C ALA A 43 -3.94 6.70 14.33
N LYS A 44 -3.30 6.44 13.19
CA LYS A 44 -3.88 5.72 12.05
C LYS A 44 -2.96 4.60 11.56
N GLY A 45 -3.55 3.53 11.07
CA GLY A 45 -2.89 2.40 10.43
C GLY A 45 -3.63 1.98 9.17
N VAL A 46 -3.04 1.04 8.43
CA VAL A 46 -3.61 0.53 7.19
C VAL A 46 -3.68 -1.00 7.25
N LEU A 47 -4.82 -1.54 6.84
CA LEU A 47 -5.00 -2.96 6.55
C LEU A 47 -5.16 -3.13 5.05
N ILE A 48 -4.34 -3.98 4.46
CA ILE A 48 -4.24 -4.21 3.01
C ILE A 48 -4.04 -5.70 2.75
N ASN A 49 -4.48 -6.19 1.59
CA ASN A 49 -4.19 -7.54 1.13
C ASN A 49 -2.66 -7.71 0.96
N ALA A 50 -2.09 -8.81 1.47
CA ALA A 50 -0.65 -9.04 1.43
C ALA A 50 -0.09 -9.15 0.00
N GLY A 51 -0.79 -9.87 -0.89
CA GLY A 51 -0.38 -9.99 -2.29
C GLY A 51 -0.42 -8.66 -3.03
N TYR A 52 -1.45 -7.85 -2.78
CA TYR A 52 -1.50 -6.50 -3.35
C TYR A 52 -0.39 -5.59 -2.80
N PHE A 53 -0.02 -5.73 -1.52
CA PHE A 53 1.12 -5.02 -0.96
C PHE A 53 2.44 -5.42 -1.62
N GLU A 54 2.64 -6.71 -1.91
CA GLU A 54 3.81 -7.19 -2.66
C GLU A 54 3.86 -6.63 -4.09
N GLU A 55 2.72 -6.53 -4.78
CA GLU A 55 2.64 -5.89 -6.10
C GLU A 55 3.06 -4.41 -6.04
N LEU A 56 2.60 -3.67 -5.02
CA LEU A 56 2.99 -2.27 -4.83
C LEU A 56 4.51 -2.12 -4.61
N LEU A 57 5.11 -3.02 -3.84
CA LEU A 57 6.57 -3.04 -3.64
C LEU A 57 7.32 -3.36 -4.95
N ALA A 58 6.78 -4.27 -5.75
CA ALA A 58 7.36 -4.60 -7.06
C ALA A 58 7.31 -3.40 -8.02
N TYR A 59 6.20 -2.66 -8.05
CA TYR A 59 6.09 -1.44 -8.87
C TYR A 59 7.05 -0.36 -8.40
N GLN A 60 7.18 -0.14 -7.08
CA GLN A 60 8.15 0.81 -6.55
C GLN A 60 9.56 0.46 -7.02
N LYS A 61 9.95 -0.81 -6.89
CA LYS A 61 11.28 -1.28 -7.31
C LYS A 61 11.52 -1.09 -8.80
N ALA A 62 10.54 -1.42 -9.64
CA ALA A 62 10.66 -1.25 -11.10
C ALA A 62 10.83 0.23 -11.49
N ILE A 63 10.14 1.14 -10.79
CA ILE A 63 10.28 2.58 -11.00
C ILE A 63 11.68 3.05 -10.58
N ASP A 64 12.16 2.63 -9.41
CA ASP A 64 13.49 2.99 -8.92
C ASP A 64 14.60 2.51 -9.88
N GLU A 65 14.48 1.29 -10.41
CA GLU A 65 15.42 0.75 -11.41
C GLU A 65 15.45 1.56 -12.70
N VAL A 66 14.30 2.06 -13.17
CA VAL A 66 14.22 2.92 -14.36
C VAL A 66 14.89 4.27 -14.11
N PHE A 67 14.68 4.88 -12.94
CA PHE A 67 15.34 6.13 -12.59
C PHE A 67 16.87 5.97 -12.49
N ASP A 68 17.34 4.90 -11.86
CA ASP A 68 18.77 4.59 -11.78
C ASP A 68 19.39 4.40 -13.17
N TYR A 69 18.67 3.76 -14.10
CA TYR A 69 19.11 3.62 -15.49
C TYR A 69 19.25 4.98 -16.18
N LEU A 70 18.22 5.83 -16.09
CA LEU A 70 18.23 7.16 -16.72
C LEU A 70 19.34 8.06 -16.18
N ILE A 71 19.60 8.02 -14.87
CA ILE A 71 20.69 8.77 -14.24
C ILE A 71 22.05 8.31 -14.79
N LYS A 72 22.25 6.99 -14.93
CA LYS A 72 23.48 6.44 -15.50
C LYS A 72 23.65 6.83 -16.98
N GLU A 73 22.59 6.77 -17.78
CA GLU A 73 22.63 7.21 -19.17
C GLU A 73 22.97 8.71 -19.30
N GLU A 74 22.37 9.56 -18.48
CA GLU A 74 22.71 10.99 -18.46
C GLU A 74 24.17 11.24 -18.08
N ALA A 75 24.70 10.52 -17.09
CA ALA A 75 26.08 10.64 -16.67
C ALA A 75 27.05 10.25 -17.81
N ILE A 76 26.81 9.11 -18.47
CA ILE A 76 27.60 8.66 -19.63
C ILE A 76 27.52 9.68 -20.78
N THR A 77 26.34 10.26 -21.02
CA THR A 77 26.15 11.27 -22.07
C THR A 77 26.90 12.57 -21.79
N ARG A 78 27.07 12.93 -20.51
CA ARG A 78 27.86 14.09 -20.08
C ARG A 78 29.37 13.85 -20.14
N GLU A 79 29.84 12.62 -19.86
CA GLU A 79 31.26 12.26 -19.98
C GLU A 79 31.74 12.18 -21.44
N ASN A 80 30.84 11.84 -22.37
CA ASN A 80 31.15 11.76 -23.80
C ASN A 80 30.94 13.08 -24.58
N LYS A 81 30.72 14.21 -23.87
CA LYS A 81 30.56 15.55 -24.43
C LYS A 81 31.72 16.45 -24.02
#